data_AF-A0A376KTZ3-F1
#
_entry.id   AF-A0A376KTZ3-F1
#
_cell.length_a   1.000
_cell.length_b   1.000
_cell.length_c   1.000
_cell.angle_alpha   90.00
_cell.angle_beta   90.00
_cell.angle_gamma   90.00
#
_symmetry.space_group_name_H-M   'P 1'
#
loop_
_entity.id
_entity.type
_entity.pdbx_description
1 polymer ?
#
loop_
_entity_poly.entity_id
_entity_poly.type
_entity_poly.pdbx_seq_one_letter_code
_entity_poly.pdbx_strand_id
1 'polypeptide(L)'
;MQKKMTVDFANTMHDGASVSLRGNLISHKGEDRYVFRDKSGEINVVIPAAVFDGREVQPDQMINISGSLDKKSAPAVVRVTHLQK
;
A
#
# COMPACT_ATOMS: atom_id res chain seq x y z
N MET A 1 20.79 1.18 12.38
CA MET A 1 19.79 1.79 11.46
C MET A 1 18.70 0.76 11.20
N GLN A 2 17.44 1.00 11.60
CA GLN A 2 16.34 0.13 11.15
C GLN A 2 16.19 0.29 9.64
N LYS A 3 16.35 -0.81 8.89
CA LYS A 3 16.09 -0.85 7.45
C LYS A 3 14.57 -0.76 7.27
N LYS A 4 14.05 0.44 7.00
CA LYS A 4 12.62 0.63 6.71
C LYS A 4 12.30 -0.03 5.37
N MET A 5 11.22 -0.79 5.32
CA MET A 5 10.63 -1.29 4.08
C MET A 5 10.22 -0.09 3.22
N THR A 6 10.58 -0.10 1.94
CA THR A 6 10.26 0.94 0.96
C THR A 6 9.45 0.34 -0.18
N VAL A 7 8.74 1.17 -0.94
CA VAL A 7 7.96 0.72 -2.10
C VAL A 7 8.85 0.04 -3.13
N ASP A 8 9.97 0.67 -3.49
CA ASP A 8 10.97 0.10 -4.39
C ASP A 8 11.44 -1.30 -3.95
N PHE A 9 11.77 -1.48 -2.67
CA PHE A 9 12.18 -2.79 -2.16
C PHE A 9 11.02 -3.80 -2.18
N ALA A 10 9.81 -3.39 -1.82
CA ALA A 10 8.62 -4.23 -1.86
C ALA A 10 8.37 -4.82 -3.27
N ASN A 11 8.60 -4.04 -4.33
CA ASN A 11 8.46 -4.51 -5.72
C ASN A 11 9.41 -5.68 -6.05
N THR A 12 10.53 -5.81 -5.35
CA THR A 12 11.51 -6.91 -5.56
C THR A 12 11.15 -8.19 -4.82
N MET A 13 10.26 -8.15 -3.82
CA MET A 13 9.95 -9.28 -2.95
C MET A 13 9.15 -10.39 -3.66
N HIS A 14 9.10 -11.60 -3.11
CA HIS A 14 8.31 -12.68 -3.70
C HIS A 14 6.79 -12.50 -3.49
N ASP A 15 5.98 -13.23 -4.26
CA ASP A 15 4.53 -13.33 -4.04
C ASP A 15 4.22 -13.79 -2.60
N GLY A 16 3.20 -13.22 -1.98
CA GLY A 16 2.80 -13.50 -0.59
C GLY A 16 3.69 -12.86 0.48
N ALA A 17 4.73 -12.10 0.12
CA ALA A 17 5.57 -11.41 1.09
C ALA A 17 4.78 -10.37 1.89
N SER A 18 4.95 -10.37 3.21
CA SER A 18 4.37 -9.35 4.09
C SER A 18 5.16 -8.05 4.01
N VAL A 19 4.44 -6.93 3.87
CA VAL A 19 5.01 -5.58 3.77
C VAL A 19 4.36 -4.65 4.77
N SER A 20 5.13 -3.66 5.22
CA SER A 20 4.65 -2.52 5.99
C SER A 20 5.26 -1.26 5.41
N LEU A 21 4.44 -0.38 4.87
CA LEU A 21 4.86 0.78 4.09
C LEU A 21 4.31 2.06 4.69
N ARG A 22 5.08 3.15 4.57
CA ARG A 22 4.68 4.48 5.02
C ARG A 22 4.76 5.48 3.86
N GLY A 23 3.67 6.17 3.60
CA GLY A 23 3.49 6.95 2.37
C GLY A 23 2.09 7.55 2.28
N ASN A 24 1.65 7.90 1.08
CA ASN A 24 0.37 8.60 0.85
C ASN A 24 -0.42 7.89 -0.26
N LEU A 25 -1.75 7.99 -0.21
CA LEU A 25 -2.62 7.57 -1.32
C LEU A 25 -2.76 8.73 -2.30
N ILE A 26 -2.23 8.58 -3.51
CA ILE A 26 -2.15 9.68 -4.48
C ILE A 26 -3.18 9.59 -5.62
N SER A 27 -3.84 8.45 -5.77
CA SER A 27 -4.85 8.24 -6.82
C SER A 27 -5.78 7.09 -6.44
N HIS A 28 -7.08 7.29 -6.65
CA HIS A 28 -8.09 6.21 -6.64
C HIS A 28 -8.30 5.72 -8.09
N LYS A 29 -8.19 4.41 -8.30
CA LYS A 29 -8.31 3.78 -9.63
C LYS A 29 -9.68 3.10 -9.85
N GLY A 30 -10.61 3.26 -8.91
CA GLY A 30 -11.91 2.61 -8.89
C GLY A 30 -11.97 1.40 -7.96
N GLU A 31 -13.18 1.07 -7.50
CA GLU A 31 -13.42 0.04 -6.47
C GLU A 31 -12.51 0.25 -5.24
N ASP A 32 -11.80 -0.79 -4.81
CA ASP A 32 -10.88 -0.76 -3.68
C ASP A 32 -9.43 -0.49 -4.11
N ARG A 33 -9.17 -0.07 -5.36
CA ARG A 33 -7.81 0.08 -5.90
C ARG A 33 -7.29 1.51 -5.81
N TYR A 34 -6.08 1.65 -5.28
CA TYR A 34 -5.41 2.94 -5.13
C TYR A 34 -3.94 2.85 -5.57
N VAL A 35 -3.33 4.00 -5.79
CA VAL A 35 -1.87 4.13 -5.92
C VAL A 35 -1.31 4.70 -4.62
N PHE A 36 -0.39 3.97 -4.03
CA PHE A 36 0.35 4.35 -2.85
C PHE A 36 1.76 4.79 -3.23
N ARG A 37 2.24 5.89 -2.64
CA ARG A 37 3.55 6.47 -2.92
C ARG A 37 4.35 6.74 -1.66
N ASP A 38 5.61 6.33 -1.67
CA ASP A 38 6.63 6.81 -0.74
C ASP A 38 7.75 7.56 -1.50
N LYS A 39 8.90 7.80 -0.86
CA LYS A 39 10.03 8.50 -1.49
C LYS A 39 10.79 7.64 -2.51
N SER A 40 10.65 6.32 -2.49
CA SER A 40 11.36 5.42 -3.40
C SER A 40 10.53 5.00 -4.61
N GLY A 41 9.19 5.10 -4.55
CA GLY A 41 8.35 4.88 -5.72
C GLY A 41 6.86 4.77 -5.44
N GLU A 42 6.16 4.19 -6.41
CA GLU A 42 4.72 3.97 -6.40
C GLU A 42 4.38 2.48 -6.52
N ILE A 43 3.29 2.06 -5.89
CA ILE A 43 2.77 0.70 -5.97
C ILE A 43 1.24 0.73 -5.94
N ASN A 44 0.62 -0.18 -6.68
CA ASN A 44 -0.82 -0.38 -6.61
C ASN A 44 -1.17 -1.08 -5.30
N VAL A 45 -2.24 -0.64 -4.66
CA VAL A 45 -2.75 -1.24 -3.42
C VAL A 45 -4.24 -1.49 -3.55
N VAL A 46 -4.70 -2.58 -2.94
CA VAL A 46 -6.11 -2.89 -2.76
C VAL A 46 -6.43 -2.68 -1.29
N ILE A 47 -7.31 -1.73 -0.98
CA ILE A 47 -7.72 -1.38 0.39
C ILE A 47 -9.24 -1.55 0.47
N PRO A 48 -9.73 -2.67 1.02
CA PRO A 48 -11.16 -2.85 1.24
C PRO A 48 -11.74 -1.72 2.10
N ALA A 49 -12.96 -1.29 1.82
CA ALA A 49 -13.66 -0.26 2.60
C ALA A 49 -13.63 -0.53 4.12
N ALA A 50 -13.71 -1.79 4.54
CA ALA A 50 -13.64 -2.19 5.95
C ALA A 50 -12.30 -1.85 6.64
N VAL A 51 -11.19 -1.79 5.89
CA VAL A 51 -9.87 -1.45 6.44
C VAL A 51 -9.77 0.03 6.78
N PHE A 52 -10.52 0.88 6.09
CA PHE A 52 -10.62 2.30 6.44
C PHE A 52 -11.36 2.51 7.77
N ASP A 53 -12.24 1.58 8.18
CA ASP A 53 -12.95 1.63 9.47
C ASP A 53 -13.65 3.00 9.70
N GLY A 54 -14.32 3.50 8.66
CA GLY A 54 -14.99 4.80 8.67
C GLY A 54 -14.06 6.02 8.63
N ARG A 55 -12.74 5.83 8.51
CA ARG A 55 -11.76 6.91 8.46
C ARG A 55 -11.57 7.39 7.03
N GLU A 56 -11.71 8.69 6.84
CA GLU A 56 -11.30 9.35 5.60
C GLU A 56 -9.78 9.52 5.56
N VAL A 57 -9.16 9.23 4.41
CA VAL A 57 -7.73 9.47 4.14
C VAL A 57 -7.62 10.55 3.07
N GLN A 58 -6.99 11.67 3.43
CA GLN A 58 -6.77 12.77 2.48
C GLN A 58 -5.56 12.48 1.57
N PRO A 59 -5.52 13.00 0.33
CA PRO A 59 -4.45 12.71 -0.63
C PRO A 59 -3.02 13.08 -0.18
N ASP A 60 -2.89 14.06 0.72
CA ASP A 60 -1.64 14.52 1.32
C ASP A 60 -1.34 13.89 2.69
N GLN A 61 -2.21 12.98 3.14
CA GLN A 61 -2.08 12.35 4.43
C GLN A 61 -1.08 11.19 4.38
N MET A 62 -0.03 11.34 5.20
CA MET A 62 0.90 10.26 5.47
C MET A 62 0.21 9.17 6.31
N ILE A 63 0.19 7.94 5.80
CA ILE A 63 -0.38 6.77 6.47
C ILE A 63 0.64 5.64 6.50
N ASN A 64 0.43 4.69 7.41
CA ASN A 64 1.08 3.39 7.41
C ASN A 64 0.08 2.33 6.94
N ILE A 65 0.48 1.50 5.99
CA ILE A 65 -0.30 0.35 5.54
C ILE A 65 0.51 -0.92 5.77
N SER A 66 -0.18 -2.01 6.09
CA SER A 66 0.42 -3.34 6.06
C SER A 66 -0.48 -4.34 5.36
N GLY A 67 0.15 -5.35 4.77
CA GLY A 67 -0.53 -6.32 3.93
C GLY A 67 0.44 -7.30 3.29
N SER A 68 -0.02 -7.95 2.24
CA SER A 68 0.77 -8.92 1.47
C SER A 68 0.86 -8.53 0.00
N LEU A 69 2.03 -8.78 -0.60
CA LEU A 69 2.25 -8.57 -2.02
C LEU A 69 1.61 -9.70 -2.83
N ASP A 70 0.75 -9.34 -3.78
CA ASP A 70 0.12 -10.23 -4.75
C ASP A 70 0.74 -9.96 -6.13
N LYS A 71 1.72 -10.78 -6.50
CA LYS A 71 2.40 -10.74 -7.81
C LYS A 71 1.66 -11.55 -8.88
N LYS A 72 0.59 -12.26 -8.51
CA LYS A 72 -0.28 -12.96 -9.47
C LYS A 72 -1.24 -11.99 -10.15
N SER A 73 -1.53 -10.86 -9.52
CA SER A 73 -2.22 -9.73 -10.13
C SER A 73 -1.38 -9.06 -11.22
N ALA A 74 -2.03 -8.55 -12.27
CA ALA A 74 -1.41 -7.80 -13.36
C ALA A 74 -2.09 -6.41 -13.50
N PRO A 75 -1.48 -5.30 -13.03
CA PRO A 75 -0.18 -5.21 -12.36
C PRO A 75 -0.19 -5.81 -10.94
N ALA A 76 1.00 -6.06 -10.38
CA ALA A 76 1.14 -6.52 -9.00
C ALA A 76 0.56 -5.48 -8.01
N VAL A 77 -0.03 -5.96 -6.92
CA VAL A 77 -0.69 -5.12 -5.91
C VAL A 77 -0.29 -5.53 -4.49
N VAL A 78 -0.38 -4.61 -3.53
CA VAL A 78 -0.41 -4.98 -2.10
C VAL A 78 -1.86 -5.08 -1.65
N ARG A 79 -2.26 -6.25 -1.15
CA ARG A 79 -3.57 -6.42 -0.50
C ARG A 79 -3.45 -5.97 0.95
N VAL A 80 -4.03 -4.80 1.24
CA VAL A 80 -3.92 -4.14 2.54
C VAL A 80 -4.91 -4.77 3.51
N THR A 81 -4.41 -5.14 4.67
CA THR A 81 -5.20 -5.71 5.78
C THR A 81 -5.30 -4.76 6.95
N HIS A 82 -4.42 -3.77 7.04
CA HIS A 82 -4.42 -2.79 8.13
C HIS A 82 -3.93 -1.42 7.66
N LEU A 83 -4.54 -0.37 8.19
CA LEU A 83 -4.22 1.03 7.91
C LEU A 83 -4.18 1.84 9.21
N GLN A 84 -3.15 2.66 9.36
CA GLN A 84 -2.97 3.61 10.47
C GLN A 84 -2.61 4.99 9.95
N LYS A 85 -3.16 6.03 10.60
CA LYS A 85 -2.81 7.43 10.37
C LYS A 85 -1.52 7.80 11.11
#